data_AF-A0A9P1SW49-F1
#
_entry.id   AF-A0A9P1SW49-F1
#
_cell.length_a   1.000
_cell.length_b   1.000
_cell.length_c   1.000
_cell.angle_alpha   90.00
_cell.angle_beta   90.00
_cell.angle_gamma   90.00
#
_symmetry.space_group_name_H-M   'P 1'
#
loop_
_entity.id
_entity.type
_entity.pdbx_description
1 polymer ?
#
loop_
_entity_poly.entity_id
_entity_poly.type
_entity_poly.pdbx_seq_one_letter_code
_entity_poly.pdbx_strand_id
1 'polypeptide(L)' 'MSKNLYAIKQNGLYKHFPQCNYNKSISKDCLFVRKDTAEKNCASDGSDEIVEIILVEMEGEA' A
#
# COMPACT_ATOMS: atom_id res chain seq x y z
N MET A 1 -7.46 -17.07 -2.78
CA MET A 1 -8.38 -16.01 -3.27
C MET A 1 -7.59 -14.71 -3.34
N SER A 2 -7.46 -14.08 -4.51
CA SER A 2 -6.74 -12.82 -4.64
C SER A 2 -7.47 -11.72 -3.86
N LYS A 3 -6.84 -11.16 -2.83
CA LYS A 3 -7.33 -9.94 -2.18
C LYS A 3 -6.67 -8.76 -2.89
N ASN A 4 -7.47 -7.97 -3.59
CA ASN A 4 -6.98 -6.69 -4.13
C ASN A 4 -6.75 -5.75 -2.96
N LEU A 5 -5.50 -5.38 -2.75
CA LEU A 5 -5.08 -4.40 -1.75
C LEU A 5 -4.53 -3.17 -2.46
N TYR A 6 -4.39 -2.10 -1.71
CA TYR A 6 -3.98 -0.80 -2.23
C TYR A 6 -2.90 -0.22 -1.34
N ALA A 7 -1.93 0.45 -1.95
CA ALA A 7 -0.90 1.20 -1.25
C ALA A 7 -0.92 2.66 -1.73
N ILE A 8 -0.42 3.57 -0.90
CA ILE A 8 -0.19 4.96 -1.29
C ILE A 8 1.31 5.18 -1.45
N LYS A 9 1.73 5.77 -2.57
CA LYS A 9 3.11 6.05 -2.91
C LYS A 9 3.30 7.55 -3.12
N GLN A 10 4.44 8.07 -2.69
CA GLN A 10 4.87 9.44 -2.94
C GLN A 10 6.38 9.46 -3.13
N ASN A 11 6.88 9.99 -4.25
CA ASN A 11 8.33 10.14 -4.51
C ASN A 11 9.16 8.86 -4.30
N GLY A 12 8.60 7.69 -4.63
CA GLY A 12 9.28 6.40 -4.45
C GLY A 12 9.23 5.82 -3.03
N LEU A 13 8.52 6.47 -2.10
CA LEU A 13 8.24 5.98 -0.75
C LEU A 13 6.81 5.48 -0.67
N TYR A 14 6.56 4.48 0.18
CA TYR A 14 5.20 4.02 0.47
C TYR A 14 4.73 4.57 1.81
N LYS A 15 3.42 4.83 1.93
CA LYS A 15 2.78 5.26 3.17
C LYS A 15 2.48 4.05 4.05
N HIS A 16 2.96 4.09 5.29
CA HIS A 16 2.82 3.04 6.29
C HIS A 16 1.63 3.34 7.21
N PHE A 17 0.79 2.35 7.44
CA PHE A 17 -0.37 2.43 8.32
C PHE A 17 -0.14 1.67 9.64
N PRO A 18 -0.76 2.13 10.76
CA PRO A 18 -1.69 3.26 10.87
C PRO A 18 -1.01 4.63 11.02
N GLN A 19 0.33 4.71 11.06
CA GLN A 19 1.03 5.97 11.39
C GLN A 19 0.99 7.02 10.27
N CYS A 20 0.56 6.66 9.06
CA CYS A 20 0.47 7.52 7.87
C CYS A 20 1.81 8.18 7.46
N ASN A 21 2.93 7.54 7.77
CA ASN A 21 4.28 8.03 7.47
C ASN A 21 4.86 7.39 6.21
N TYR A 22 5.66 8.13 5.43
CA TYR A 22 6.31 7.60 4.24
C TYR A 22 7.66 6.97 4.58
N ASN A 23 7.88 5.72 4.16
CA ASN A 23 9.14 5.01 4.40
C ASN A 23 9.47 4.06 3.23
N LYS A 24 10.76 3.76 3.05
CA LYS A 24 11.27 2.73 2.12
C LYS A 24 11.17 1.32 2.70
N SER A 25 11.02 1.19 4.01
CA SER A 25 11.04 -0.11 4.68
C SER A 25 9.87 -0.99 4.22
N ILE A 26 10.15 -2.28 4.05
CA ILE A 26 9.37 -3.18 3.17
C ILE A 26 8.23 -3.90 3.91
N SER A 27 8.01 -3.72 5.22
CA SER A 27 6.99 -4.48 5.96
C SER A 27 5.62 -4.41 5.29
N LYS A 28 5.30 -5.44 4.50
CA LYS A 28 4.29 -5.40 3.45
C LYS A 28 2.88 -5.33 4.06
N ASP A 29 2.71 -5.93 5.23
CA ASP A 29 1.46 -5.95 5.97
C ASP A 29 0.97 -4.56 6.42
N CYS A 30 1.90 -3.62 6.66
CA CYS A 30 1.57 -2.26 7.08
C CYS A 30 1.37 -1.28 5.91
N LEU A 31 1.69 -1.70 4.68
CA LEU A 31 1.60 -0.88 3.47
C LEU A 31 0.25 -1.01 2.77
N PHE A 32 -0.42 -2.15 2.97
CA PHE A 32 -1.54 -2.56 2.17
C PHE A 32 -2.86 -2.34 2.91
N VAL A 33 -3.74 -1.54 2.32
CA VAL A 33 -5.05 -1.21 2.85
C VAL A 33 -6.16 -1.49 1.83
N ARG A 34 -7.41 -1.39 2.26
CA ARG A 34 -8.56 -1.44 1.34
C ARG A 34 -8.62 -0.16 0.50
N LYS A 35 -9.31 -0.25 -0.64
CA LYS A 35 -9.50 0.87 -1.56
C LYS A 35 -10.02 2.12 -0.85
N ASP A 36 -11.10 1.99 -0.07
CA ASP A 36 -11.70 3.10 0.67
C ASP A 36 -10.72 3.79 1.64
N THR A 37 -9.83 3.01 2.27
CA THR A 37 -8.81 3.55 3.17
C THR A 37 -7.72 4.28 2.40
N ALA A 38 -7.31 3.75 1.25
CA ALA A 38 -6.34 4.41 0.38
C ALA A 38 -6.91 5.74 -0.16
N GLU A 39 -8.12 5.74 -0.70
CA GLU A 39 -8.77 6.95 -1.23
C GLU A 39 -8.96 8.03 -0.15
N LYS A 40 -9.31 7.65 1.08
CA LYS A 40 -9.43 8.60 2.22
C LYS A 40 -8.10 9.18 2.68
N ASN A 41 -7.00 8.46 2.54
CA ASN A 41 -5.68 8.87 3.02
C ASN A 41 -4.77 9.41 1.91
N CYS A 42 -5.25 9.43 0.66
CA CYS A 42 -4.56 9.98 -0.48
C CYS A 42 -4.63 11.51 -0.42
N ALA A 43 -3.48 12.16 -0.59
CA ALA A 43 -3.41 13.62 -0.63
C ALA A 43 -4.18 14.19 -1.83
N SER A 44 -5.09 15.12 -1.57
CA SER A 44 -5.88 15.81 -2.60
C SER A 44 -5.06 16.74 -3.49
N ASP A 45 -3.84 17.07 -3.08
CA ASP A 45 -2.91 17.96 -3.80
C ASP A 45 -2.20 17.25 -4.97
N GLY A 46 -2.48 15.95 -5.19
CA GLY A 46 -1.93 15.17 -6.31
C GLY A 46 -0.50 14.68 -6.11
N SER A 47 0.07 14.85 -4.91
CA SER A 47 1.40 14.35 -4.54
C SER A 47 1.42 12.85 -4.25
N ASP A 48 0.26 12.24 -4.02
CA ASP A 48 0.10 10.82 -3.72
C ASP A 48 -0.42 10.04 -4.93
N GLU A 49 0.10 8.83 -5.10
CA GLU A 49 -0.34 7.86 -6.09
C GLU A 49 -0.90 6.62 -5.39
N ILE A 50 -2.13 6.23 -5.71
CA ILE A 50 -2.71 4.96 -5.24
C ILE A 50 -2.28 3.85 -6.20
N VAL A 51 -1.67 2.79 -5.66
CA VAL A 51 -1.18 1.64 -6.41
C VAL A 51 -1.99 0.40 -6.00
N GLU A 52 -2.54 -0.31 -6.97
CA GLU A 52 -3.18 -1.61 -6.74
C GLU A 52 -2.12 -2.70 -6.59
N ILE A 53 -2.28 -3.52 -5.55
CA ILE A 53 -1.41 -4.62 -5.18
C ILE A 53 -2.22 -5.90 -5.22
N ILE A 54 -1.77 -6.86 -6.03
CA ILE A 54 -2.32 -8.21 -6.06
C ILE A 54 -1.40 -9.08 -5.23
N LEU A 55 -1.89 -9.59 -4.10
CA LEU A 55 -1.20 -10.62 -3.34
C LEU A 55 -1.43 -11.97 -4.02
N VAL A 56 -0.33 -12.58 -4.45
CA VAL A 56 -0.29 -13.96 -4.94
C VAL A 56 0.32 -14.84 -3.85
N GLU A 57 -0.42 -15.85 -3.43
CA GLU A 57 0.10 -16.91 -2.57
C GLU A 57 1.09 -17.72 -3.42
N MET A 58 2.38 -17.68 -3.08
CA MET A 58 3.36 -18.61 -3.62
C MET A 58 3.41 -19.82 -2.69
N GLU A 59 3.17 -21.01 -3.25
CA GLU A 59 3.53 -22.25 -2.56
C GLU A 59 5.04 -22.18 -2.33
N GLY A 60 5.45 -22.02 -1.06
CA GLY A 60 6.86 -21.97 -0.72
C GLY A 60 7.53 -23.24 -1.22
N GLU A 61 8.56 -23.10 -2.05
CA GLU A 61 9.47 -24.21 -2.33
C GLU A 61 10.07 -24.63 -0.97
N ALA A 62 9.65 -25.80 -0.51
CA ALA A 62 10.08 -26.45 0.72
C ALA A 62 11.48 -27.06 0.59
#